data_AF-A0A971J766-F1
#
_entry.id   AF-A0A971J766-F1
#
_cell.length_a   1.000
_cell.length_b   1.000
_cell.length_c   1.000
_cell.angle_alpha   90.00
_cell.angle_beta   90.00
_cell.angle_gamma   90.00
#
_symmetry.space_group_name_H-M   'P 1'
#
loop_
_entity.id
_entity.type
_entity.pdbx_description
1 polymer ?
#
loop_
_entity_poly.entity_id
_entity_poly.type
_entity_poly.pdbx_seq_one_letter_code
_entity_poly.pdbx_strand_id
1 'polypeptide(L)'
;APYDPVGVMLYDRGVLGEGSGERALQYLLEDKGIQVLGVVAVASDTKQADGIKVDRSVTRDGKLSYGPVDKRGLPEKAGHCFLEGDTVELLKQYPYVKVVGCGDLGKMDGRDDYREGAAITTRCFMEILNNRG
;
A
#
# COMPACT_ATOMS: atom_id res chain seq x y z
N ALA A 1 18.49 12.98 8.07
CA ALA A 1 19.29 14.06 7.46
C ALA A 1 18.36 14.90 6.56
N PRO A 2 18.75 16.11 6.12
CA PRO A 2 18.00 16.84 5.11
C PRO A 2 17.79 15.94 3.88
N TYR A 3 16.57 15.93 3.32
CA TYR A 3 16.17 15.13 2.15
C TYR A 3 16.02 13.61 2.36
N ASP A 4 16.12 13.10 3.59
CA ASP A 4 15.75 11.71 3.84
C ASP A 4 14.24 11.51 3.64
N PRO A 5 13.81 10.44 2.96
CA PRO A 5 12.40 10.14 2.81
C PRO A 5 11.78 9.87 4.17
N VAL A 6 10.58 10.41 4.40
CA VAL A 6 9.80 10.17 5.61
C VAL A 6 8.70 9.15 5.29
N GLY A 7 8.59 8.11 6.12
CA GLY A 7 7.47 7.17 6.08
C GLY A 7 6.31 7.68 6.94
N VAL A 8 5.11 7.70 6.38
CA VAL A 8 3.87 8.03 7.10
C VAL A 8 2.92 6.84 7.02
N MET A 9 2.40 6.38 8.15
CA MET A 9 1.40 5.32 8.23
C MET A 9 0.05 5.93 8.59
N LEU A 10 -0.97 5.59 7.80
CA LEU A 10 -2.34 6.06 7.96
C LEU A 10 -3.24 4.86 8.30
N TYR A 11 -4.15 5.02 9.25
CA TYR A 11 -4.98 3.93 9.74
C TYR A 11 -6.37 4.42 10.15
N ASP A 12 -7.41 3.78 9.60
CA ASP A 12 -8.82 4.18 9.80
C ASP A 12 -9.67 3.23 10.63
N ARG A 13 -9.07 2.21 11.27
CA ARG A 13 -9.80 1.23 12.09
C ARG A 13 -10.98 0.53 11.36
N GLY A 14 -11.00 0.53 10.03
CA GLY A 14 -12.07 -0.08 9.23
C GLY A 14 -13.38 0.72 9.21
N VAL A 15 -13.31 2.04 9.38
CA VAL A 15 -14.46 2.92 9.11
C VAL A 15 -14.65 2.99 7.60
N LEU A 16 -15.83 2.59 7.13
CA LEU A 16 -16.22 2.68 5.72
C LEU A 16 -16.53 4.13 5.35
N GLY A 17 -15.99 4.60 4.21
CA GLY A 17 -16.19 5.95 3.69
C GLY A 17 -14.99 6.86 3.94
N GLU A 18 -15.19 8.17 3.79
CA GLU A 18 -14.13 9.17 3.96
C GLU A 18 -13.76 9.31 5.46
N GLY A 19 -12.83 8.47 5.91
CA GLY A 19 -12.32 8.43 7.25
C GLY A 19 -11.23 9.48 7.51
N SER A 20 -10.49 9.28 8.59
CA SER A 20 -9.42 10.20 9.01
C SER A 20 -8.13 10.03 8.20
N GLY A 21 -7.81 8.81 7.81
CA GLY A 21 -6.64 8.43 7.05
C GLY A 21 -6.85 8.67 5.56
N GLU A 22 -8.05 8.52 5.01
CA GLU A 22 -8.33 8.98 3.64
C GLU A 22 -8.15 10.50 3.55
N ARG A 23 -8.69 11.29 4.49
CA ARG A 23 -8.49 12.75 4.51
C ARG A 23 -7.04 13.15 4.74
N ALA A 24 -6.32 12.43 5.59
CA ALA A 24 -4.89 12.67 5.80
C ALA A 24 -4.08 12.34 4.54
N LEU A 25 -4.42 11.24 3.85
CA LEU A 25 -3.80 10.85 2.59
C LEU A 25 -4.06 11.92 1.52
N GLN A 26 -5.30 12.39 1.39
CA GLN A 26 -5.66 13.47 0.49
C GLN A 26 -4.84 14.73 0.77
N TYR A 27 -4.78 15.15 2.03
CA TYR A 27 -4.02 16.33 2.43
C TYR A 27 -2.54 16.20 2.02
N LEU A 28 -1.91 15.05 2.25
CA LEU A 28 -0.51 14.80 1.87
C LEU A 28 -0.31 14.80 0.34
N LEU A 29 -1.29 14.31 -0.42
CA LEU A 29 -1.23 14.24 -1.88
C LEU A 29 -1.46 15.60 -2.55
N GLU A 30 -2.23 16.49 -1.93
CA GLU A 30 -2.58 17.81 -2.48
C GLU A 30 -1.63 18.94 -2.02
N ASP A 31 -0.88 18.73 -0.94
CA ASP A 31 0.09 19.71 -0.44
C ASP A 31 1.31 19.82 -1.36
N LYS A 32 1.44 20.97 -2.04
CA LYS A 32 2.55 21.26 -2.97
C LYS A 32 3.92 21.36 -2.30
N GLY A 33 3.98 21.50 -0.98
CA GLY A 33 5.21 21.47 -0.20
C GLY A 33 5.72 20.05 0.06
N ILE A 34 4.92 19.03 -0.26
CA ILE A 34 5.23 17.62 -0.01
C ILE A 34 5.37 16.88 -1.34
N GLN A 35 6.53 16.24 -1.53
CA GLN A 35 6.72 15.32 -2.64
C GLN A 35 6.39 13.90 -2.19
N VAL A 36 5.24 13.38 -2.60
CA VAL A 36 4.87 11.99 -2.35
C VAL A 36 5.58 11.09 -3.36
N LEU A 37 6.52 10.27 -2.87
CA LEU A 37 7.30 9.34 -3.70
C LEU A 37 6.50 8.10 -4.13
N GLY A 38 5.49 7.73 -3.33
CA GLY A 38 4.62 6.59 -3.56
C GLY A 38 3.88 6.20 -2.30
N VAL A 39 2.97 5.23 -2.44
CA VAL A 39 2.13 4.73 -1.35
C VAL A 39 2.24 3.21 -1.28
N VAL A 40 2.33 2.69 -0.06
CA VAL A 40 2.17 1.26 0.21
C VAL A 40 0.69 0.99 0.52
N ALA A 41 0.02 0.25 -0.35
CA ALA A 41 -1.38 -0.10 -0.20
C ALA A 41 -1.53 -1.47 0.47
N VAL A 42 -2.19 -1.52 1.62
CA VAL A 42 -2.37 -2.75 2.41
C VAL A 42 -3.73 -3.38 2.07
N ALA A 43 -3.72 -4.64 1.66
CA ALA A 43 -4.94 -5.37 1.33
C ALA A 43 -5.82 -5.64 2.57
N SER A 44 -7.13 -5.49 2.43
CA SER A 44 -8.14 -5.78 3.44
C SER A 44 -9.31 -6.56 2.83
N ASP A 45 -10.06 -7.30 3.68
CA ASP A 45 -11.22 -8.09 3.27
C ASP A 45 -12.50 -7.24 3.17
N THR A 46 -12.38 -6.00 2.68
CA THR A 46 -13.54 -5.13 2.60
C THR A 46 -14.39 -5.50 1.41
N LYS A 47 -15.47 -6.24 1.68
CA LYS A 47 -16.44 -6.71 0.67
C LYS A 47 -17.15 -5.61 -0.15
N GLN A 48 -16.95 -4.34 0.20
CA GLN A 48 -17.61 -3.19 -0.43
C GLN A 48 -16.64 -2.26 -1.14
N ALA A 49 -15.32 -2.50 -1.06
CA ALA A 49 -14.35 -1.71 -1.79
C ALA A 49 -14.26 -2.22 -3.24
N ASP A 50 -14.24 -1.32 -4.24
CA ASP A 50 -13.94 -1.74 -5.62
C ASP A 50 -12.44 -2.04 -5.81
N GLY A 51 -11.61 -1.64 -4.85
CA GLY A 51 -10.17 -1.80 -4.87
C GLY A 51 -9.46 -0.91 -5.90
N ILE A 52 -8.13 -0.96 -5.90
CA ILE A 52 -7.30 -0.12 -6.77
C ILE A 52 -6.34 -0.93 -7.62
N LYS A 53 -5.94 -0.35 -8.76
CA LYS A 53 -4.79 -0.89 -9.49
C LYS A 53 -3.51 -0.52 -8.76
N VAL A 54 -2.62 -1.48 -8.66
CA VAL A 54 -1.27 -1.30 -8.10
C VAL A 54 -0.25 -1.38 -9.23
N ASP A 55 0.86 -0.67 -9.10
CA ASP A 55 1.98 -0.81 -10.05
C ASP A 55 2.71 -2.14 -9.85
N ARG A 56 2.91 -2.50 -8.57
CA ARG A 56 3.51 -3.76 -8.12
C ARG A 56 2.89 -4.17 -6.80
N SER A 57 3.03 -5.43 -6.44
CA SER A 57 2.82 -5.89 -5.08
C SER A 57 4.03 -6.65 -4.57
N VAL A 58 4.21 -6.68 -3.25
CA VAL A 58 5.13 -7.59 -2.57
C VAL A 58 4.31 -8.71 -1.93
N THR A 59 4.60 -9.95 -2.30
CA THR A 59 3.96 -11.12 -1.71
C THR A 59 4.51 -11.37 -0.30
N ARG A 60 3.82 -12.22 0.48
CA ARG A 60 4.29 -12.66 1.80
C ARG A 60 5.66 -13.37 1.79
N ASP A 61 6.13 -13.81 0.62
CA ASP A 61 7.44 -14.45 0.44
C ASP A 61 8.50 -13.42 -0.03
N GLY A 62 8.19 -12.12 0.00
CA GLY A 62 9.08 -11.03 -0.40
C GLY A 62 9.26 -10.89 -1.93
N LYS A 63 8.46 -11.58 -2.74
CA LYS A 63 8.56 -11.55 -4.21
C LYS A 63 7.73 -10.42 -4.78
N LEU A 64 8.20 -9.84 -5.89
CA LEU A 64 7.41 -8.87 -6.64
C LEU A 64 6.36 -9.57 -7.51
N SER A 65 5.17 -8.99 -7.53
CA SER A 65 4.05 -9.35 -8.42
C SER A 65 3.63 -8.11 -9.21
N TYR A 66 3.19 -8.31 -10.46
CA TYR A 66 2.59 -7.25 -11.28
C TYR A 66 1.09 -7.07 -10.99
N GLY A 67 0.47 -8.04 -10.32
CA GLY A 67 -0.93 -7.99 -9.92
C GLY A 67 -1.10 -7.72 -8.42
N PRO A 68 -2.35 -7.58 -7.98
CA PRO A 68 -2.69 -7.43 -6.58
C PRO A 68 -2.37 -8.70 -5.78
N VAL A 69 -2.37 -8.56 -4.47
CA VAL A 69 -2.28 -9.66 -3.51
C VAL A 69 -3.47 -9.62 -2.57
N ASP A 70 -3.89 -10.79 -2.10
CA ASP A 70 -4.92 -10.91 -1.08
C ASP A 70 -4.39 -10.43 0.28
N LYS A 71 -5.28 -10.39 1.28
CA LYS A 71 -4.94 -10.02 2.66
C LYS A 71 -3.84 -10.89 3.29
N ARG A 72 -3.62 -12.11 2.80
CA ARG A 72 -2.58 -13.03 3.26
C ARG A 72 -1.27 -12.87 2.48
N GLY A 73 -1.18 -11.89 1.59
CA GLY A 73 -0.02 -11.60 0.76
C GLY A 73 0.20 -12.63 -0.34
N LEU A 74 -0.84 -13.37 -0.75
CA LEU A 74 -0.80 -14.29 -1.88
C LEU A 74 -1.26 -13.56 -3.15
N PRO A 75 -0.64 -13.80 -4.32
CA PRO A 75 -1.13 -13.25 -5.57
C PRO A 75 -2.60 -13.62 -5.81
N GLU A 76 -3.38 -12.64 -6.23
CA GLU A 76 -4.77 -12.84 -6.62
C GLU A 76 -4.91 -13.74 -7.85
N LYS A 77 -6.12 -14.28 -8.04
CA LYS A 77 -6.41 -15.17 -9.18
C LYS A 77 -6.36 -14.41 -10.50
N ALA A 78 -6.07 -15.13 -11.59
CA ALA A 78 -6.12 -14.58 -12.94
C ALA A 78 -7.49 -13.93 -13.24
N GLY A 79 -7.47 -12.71 -13.76
CA GLY A 79 -8.67 -11.90 -14.02
C GLY A 79 -9.06 -10.95 -12.88
N HIS A 80 -8.50 -11.16 -11.68
CA HIS A 80 -8.65 -10.22 -10.58
C HIS A 80 -7.48 -9.21 -10.59
N CYS A 81 -7.81 -7.93 -10.81
CA CYS A 81 -6.85 -6.88 -11.13
C CYS A 81 -6.78 -5.74 -10.10
N PHE A 82 -7.53 -5.83 -9.02
CA PHE A 82 -7.64 -4.79 -8.00
C PHE A 82 -7.17 -5.30 -6.65
N LEU A 83 -6.52 -4.43 -5.87
CA LEU A 83 -6.21 -4.66 -4.47
C LEU A 83 -7.29 -3.97 -3.64
N GLU A 84 -8.03 -4.73 -2.84
CA GLU A 84 -9.11 -4.21 -2.00
C GLU A 84 -8.58 -3.63 -0.70
N GLY A 85 -9.13 -2.48 -0.30
CA GLY A 85 -8.90 -1.88 1.01
C GLY A 85 -9.62 -0.55 1.14
N ASP A 86 -10.01 -0.20 2.37
CA ASP A 86 -10.85 0.98 2.65
C ASP A 86 -10.09 2.27 2.38
N THR A 87 -8.92 2.41 3.02
CA THR A 87 -8.10 3.62 2.94
C THR A 87 -7.47 3.85 1.58
N VAL A 88 -7.41 2.82 0.72
CA VAL A 88 -6.70 2.88 -0.55
C VAL A 88 -7.60 3.34 -1.70
N GLU A 89 -8.93 3.38 -1.53
CA GLU A 89 -9.85 3.75 -2.61
C GLU A 89 -9.64 5.15 -3.16
N LEU A 90 -9.23 6.10 -2.31
CA LEU A 90 -8.92 7.47 -2.69
C LEU A 90 -7.86 7.53 -3.80
N LEU A 91 -6.92 6.58 -3.82
CA LEU A 91 -5.83 6.55 -4.80
C LEU A 91 -6.31 6.38 -6.26
N LYS A 92 -7.56 5.93 -6.48
CA LYS A 92 -8.20 5.93 -7.81
C LYS A 92 -8.19 7.32 -8.45
N GLN A 93 -8.26 8.38 -7.63
CA GLN A 93 -8.29 9.78 -8.06
C GLN A 93 -6.89 10.36 -8.32
N TYR A 94 -5.83 9.65 -7.91
CA TYR A 94 -4.44 10.08 -8.00
C TYR A 94 -3.59 9.08 -8.81
N PRO A 95 -3.92 8.82 -10.09
CA PRO A 95 -3.28 7.78 -10.89
C PRO A 95 -1.79 8.05 -11.20
N TYR A 96 -1.29 9.23 -10.87
CA TYR A 96 0.11 9.61 -11.03
C TYR A 96 1.00 9.15 -9.86
N VAL A 97 0.40 8.72 -8.74
CA VAL A 97 1.13 8.26 -7.55
C VAL A 97 1.51 6.80 -7.74
N LYS A 98 2.79 6.47 -7.53
CA LYS A 98 3.22 5.07 -7.54
C LYS A 98 2.59 4.32 -6.37
N VAL A 99 1.93 3.20 -6.63
CA VAL A 99 1.31 2.35 -5.61
C VAL A 99 1.95 0.98 -5.59
N VAL A 100 2.47 0.58 -4.41
CA VAL A 100 2.98 -0.77 -4.16
C VAL A 100 2.07 -1.49 -3.16
N GLY A 101 1.44 -2.58 -3.58
CA GLY A 101 0.57 -3.40 -2.75
C GLY A 101 1.31 -4.35 -1.81
N CYS A 102 0.69 -4.71 -0.69
CA CYS A 102 1.07 -5.86 0.13
C CYS A 102 -0.17 -6.42 0.87
N GLY A 103 -0.02 -7.61 1.46
CA GLY A 103 -1.03 -8.16 2.36
C GLY A 103 -1.09 -7.40 3.69
N ASP A 104 -2.11 -7.70 4.50
CA ASP A 104 -2.20 -7.19 5.87
C ASP A 104 -1.03 -7.75 6.69
N LEU A 105 -0.18 -6.85 7.22
CA LEU A 105 1.04 -7.18 7.95
C LEU A 105 0.78 -8.17 9.11
N GLY A 106 -0.40 -8.09 9.74
CA GLY A 106 -0.81 -9.00 10.82
C GLY A 106 -1.44 -10.32 10.37
N LYS A 107 -1.67 -10.52 9.06
CA LYS A 107 -2.31 -11.72 8.49
C LYS A 107 -1.42 -12.51 7.53
N MET A 108 -0.20 -12.03 7.28
CA MET A 108 0.80 -12.72 6.46
C MET A 108 1.63 -13.75 7.24
N ASP A 109 1.07 -14.42 8.26
CA ASP A 109 1.74 -15.53 8.97
C ASP A 109 3.11 -15.16 9.57
N GLY A 110 3.23 -13.95 10.14
CA GLY A 110 4.46 -13.46 10.77
C GLY A 110 5.59 -13.11 9.78
N ARG A 111 5.35 -13.13 8.47
CA ARG A 111 6.36 -12.85 7.44
C ARG A 111 6.91 -11.43 7.44
N ASP A 112 6.22 -10.51 8.11
CA ASP A 112 6.64 -9.12 8.29
C ASP A 112 6.93 -8.78 9.76
N ASP A 113 7.58 -9.68 10.49
CA ASP A 113 7.96 -9.42 11.88
C ASP A 113 8.93 -8.23 11.99
N TYR A 114 8.55 -7.21 12.75
CA TYR A 114 9.38 -6.02 12.98
C TYR A 114 10.70 -6.34 13.68
N ARG A 115 10.76 -7.42 14.46
CA ARG A 115 11.98 -7.89 15.14
C ARG A 115 12.99 -8.48 14.16
N GLU A 116 12.52 -8.92 13.00
CA GLU A 116 13.33 -9.42 11.89
C GLU A 116 13.54 -8.37 10.80
N GLY A 117 13.19 -7.10 11.10
CA GLY A 117 13.39 -5.97 10.19
C GLY A 117 12.23 -5.71 9.22
N ALA A 118 11.05 -6.28 9.46
CA ALA A 118 9.84 -6.08 8.65
C ALA A 118 10.14 -6.24 7.15
N ALA A 119 10.53 -7.45 6.75
CA ALA A 119 11.06 -7.74 5.42
C ALA A 119 10.12 -7.32 4.27
N ILE A 120 8.81 -7.45 4.44
CA ILE A 120 7.80 -7.10 3.43
C ILE A 120 7.66 -5.58 3.36
N THR A 121 7.46 -4.92 4.51
CA THR A 121 7.36 -3.46 4.58
C THR A 121 8.63 -2.79 4.01
N THR A 122 9.80 -3.29 4.40
CA THR A 122 11.09 -2.83 3.87
C THR A 122 11.17 -3.03 2.35
N ARG A 123 10.75 -4.18 1.83
CA ARG A 123 10.75 -4.44 0.39
C ARG A 123 9.79 -3.52 -0.37
N CYS A 124 8.63 -3.20 0.18
CA CYS A 124 7.69 -2.25 -0.41
C CYS A 124 8.31 -0.85 -0.52
N PHE A 125 8.95 -0.37 0.56
CA PHE A 125 9.63 0.93 0.52
C PHE A 125 10.82 0.93 -0.45
N MET A 126 11.60 -0.14 -0.49
CA MET A 126 12.69 -0.27 -1.47
C MET A 126 12.16 -0.26 -2.91
N GLU A 127 11.00 -0.87 -3.18
CA GLU A 127 10.37 -0.80 -4.51
C GLU A 127 9.94 0.63 -4.87
N ILE A 128 9.44 1.41 -3.92
CA ILE A 128 9.13 2.83 -4.12
C ILE A 128 10.42 3.63 -4.39
N LEU A 129 11.47 3.41 -3.60
CA LEU A 129 12.72 4.17 -3.67
C LEU A 129 13.63 3.82 -4.85
N ASN A 130 13.68 2.55 -5.27
CA ASN A 130 14.59 2.09 -6.34
C ASN A 130 14.16 2.54 -7.73
N ASN A 131 12.91 2.99 -7.89
CA ASN A 131 12.39 3.46 -9.17
C ASN A 131 12.49 4.99 -9.32
N ARG A 132 13.51 5.57 -8.70
CA ARG A 132 13.98 6.93 -9.00
C ARG A 132 14.65 6.89 -10.38
N GLY A 133 13.85 7.08 -11.43
CA GLY A 133 14.36 7.57 -12.71
C GLY A 133 14.90 8.98 -12.56
#